data_AF-A0A836TN04-F1
#
_entry.id   AF-A0A836TN04-F1
#
_cell.length_a   1.000
_cell.length_b   1.000
_cell.length_c   1.000
_cell.angle_alpha   90.00
_cell.angle_beta   90.00
_cell.angle_gamma   90.00
#
_symmetry.space_group_name_H-M   'P 1'
#
loop_
_entity.id
_entity.type
_entity.pdbx_description
1 polymer ?
#
loop_
_entity_poly.entity_id
_entity_poly.type
_entity_poly.pdbx_seq_one_letter_code
_entity_poly.pdbx_strand_id
1 'polypeptide(L)'
;MKNKILQGLSCYQLMYRASGGCFLVFLGFLLILLGAGCSNLELPKAFDGEFSAVKNNKLIYTYCTSCHNHKEFNSEQHVLKVRQKYKRKIFRRTSECRTCHYLEKVWDKDHSFRKTRRPKQVNRGDFRKFEKNY
;
A
#
# COMPACT_ATOMS: atom_id res chain seq x y z
N MET A 1 40.35 39.44 -26.76
CA MET A 1 39.27 38.89 -27.59
C MET A 1 38.05 38.68 -26.72
N LYS A 2 37.02 39.54 -26.82
CA LYS A 2 35.80 39.47 -26.01
C LYS A 2 34.70 38.79 -26.85
N ASN A 3 34.12 37.71 -26.31
CA ASN A 3 33.07 36.89 -26.91
C ASN A 3 31.88 37.75 -27.37
N LYS A 4 31.66 37.84 -28.69
CA LYS A 4 30.50 38.49 -29.32
C LYS A 4 29.40 37.48 -29.65
N ILE A 5 28.88 36.77 -28.65
CA ILE A 5 27.72 35.89 -28.81
C ILE A 5 26.64 36.32 -27.82
N LEU A 6 26.17 37.57 -27.91
CA LEU A 6 25.03 38.06 -27.09
C LEU A 6 24.49 39.43 -27.60
N GLN A 7 24.54 39.71 -28.91
CA GLN A 7 24.06 40.99 -29.48
C GLN A 7 23.00 40.82 -30.59
N GLY A 8 22.23 39.73 -30.59
CA GLY A 8 21.31 39.44 -31.72
C GLY A 8 19.93 38.89 -31.37
N LEU A 9 19.53 38.88 -30.10
CA LEU A 9 18.20 38.38 -29.72
C LEU A 9 17.26 39.55 -29.45
N SER A 10 16.24 39.71 -30.30
CA SER A 10 15.16 40.68 -30.12
C SER A 10 14.48 40.46 -28.77
N CYS A 11 14.06 41.53 -28.10
CA CYS A 11 13.37 41.51 -26.80
C CYS A 11 12.21 40.50 -26.79
N TYR A 12 11.53 40.32 -27.92
CA TYR A 12 10.49 39.33 -28.14
C TYR A 12 10.97 37.87 -27.99
N GLN A 13 12.13 37.53 -28.55
CA GLN A 13 12.71 36.18 -28.46
C GLN A 13 13.20 35.86 -27.04
N LEU A 14 13.63 36.88 -26.30
CA LEU A 14 14.01 36.74 -24.88
C LEU A 14 12.77 36.49 -24.00
N MET A 15 11.69 37.23 -24.23
CA MET A 15 10.42 37.05 -23.54
C MET A 15 9.74 35.72 -23.85
N TYR A 16 9.80 35.25 -25.10
CA TYR A 16 9.23 33.97 -25.51
C TYR A 16 10.00 32.77 -24.93
N ARG A 17 11.33 32.89 -24.79
CA ARG A 17 12.15 31.90 -24.09
C ARG A 17 11.91 31.89 -22.58
N ALA A 18 11.73 33.06 -21.97
CA ALA A 18 11.38 33.18 -20.56
C ALA A 18 9.98 32.61 -20.27
N SER A 19 8.99 32.90 -21.12
CA SER A 19 7.63 32.38 -20.98
C SER A 19 7.54 30.86 -21.24
N GLY A 20 8.25 30.36 -22.26
CA GLY A 20 8.37 28.92 -22.53
C GLY A 20 9.08 28.17 -21.41
N GLY A 21 10.15 28.75 -20.84
CA GLY A 21 10.83 28.21 -19.66
C GLY A 21 9.92 28.13 -18.44
N CYS A 22 9.19 29.21 -18.14
CA CYS A 22 8.21 29.24 -17.03
C CYS A 22 7.07 28.22 -17.24
N PHE A 23 6.58 28.06 -18.47
CA PHE A 23 5.54 27.08 -18.79
C PHE A 23 6.03 25.64 -18.57
N LEU A 24 7.26 25.32 -18.97
CA LEU A 24 7.84 23.99 -18.75
C LEU A 24 8.11 23.70 -17.26
N VAL A 25 8.54 24.70 -16.49
CA VAL A 25 8.70 24.57 -15.03
C VAL A 25 7.35 24.35 -14.35
N PHE A 26 6.32 25.10 -14.74
CA PHE A 26 4.96 24.94 -14.22
C PHE A 26 4.36 23.57 -14.57
N LEU A 27 4.55 23.13 -15.82
CA LEU A 27 4.11 21.80 -16.27
C LEU A 27 4.86 20.68 -15.54
N GLY A 28 6.16 20.84 -15.30
CA GLY A 28 6.96 19.91 -14.49
C GLY A 28 6.47 19.82 -13.05
N PHE A 29 6.15 20.96 -12.42
CA PHE A 29 5.60 21.00 -11.06
C PHE A 29 4.21 20.35 -10.98
N LEU A 30 3.36 20.60 -11.99
CA LEU A 30 2.03 19.99 -12.10
C LEU A 30 2.12 18.46 -12.25
N LEU A 31 3.07 17.96 -13.05
CA LEU A 31 3.30 16.53 -13.21
C LEU A 31 3.82 15.86 -11.93
N ILE A 32 4.66 16.55 -11.16
CA ILE A 32 5.13 16.07 -9.84
C ILE A 32 3.97 15.98 -8.84
N LEU A 33 3.09 16.99 -8.82
CA LEU A 33 1.90 16.98 -7.96
C LEU A 33 0.91 15.88 -8.34
N LEU A 34 0.74 15.59 -9.65
CA LEU A 34 -0.11 14.51 -10.14
C LEU A 34 0.51 13.11 -9.93
N GLY A 35 1.84 13.03 -9.81
CA GLY A 35 2.59 11.78 -9.64
C GLY A 35 2.78 11.33 -8.19
N ALA A 36 2.39 12.15 -7.20
CA ALA A 36 2.45 11.77 -5.79
C ALA A 36 1.30 10.79 -5.45
N GLY A 37 1.48 9.52 -5.84
CA GLY A 37 0.59 8.45 -5.40
C GLY A 37 0.58 8.38 -3.88
N CYS A 38 -0.60 8.44 -3.26
CA CYS A 38 -0.77 8.28 -1.82
C CYS A 38 -0.30 6.88 -1.38
N SER A 39 0.95 6.76 -0.93
CA SER A 39 1.42 5.57 -0.23
C SER A 39 0.69 5.48 1.12
N ASN A 40 -0.34 4.63 1.20
CA ASN A 40 -1.10 4.40 2.42
C ASN A 40 -0.25 3.62 3.46
N LEU A 41 0.62 4.35 4.18
CA LEU A 41 1.47 3.80 5.24
C LEU A 41 0.66 3.14 6.38
N GLU A 42 -0.63 3.45 6.51
CA GLU A 42 -1.51 2.85 7.51
C GLU A 42 -1.79 1.36 7.25
N LEU A 43 -1.83 0.91 5.99
CA LEU A 43 -2.20 -0.47 5.69
C LEU A 43 -1.14 -1.48 6.16
N PRO A 44 0.16 -1.31 5.86
CA PRO A 44 1.21 -2.15 6.44
C PRO A 44 1.17 -2.18 7.96
N LYS A 45 1.05 -1.00 8.60
CA LYS A 45 0.95 -0.86 10.05
C LYS A 45 -0.23 -1.62 10.65
N ALA A 46 -1.37 -1.61 9.96
CA ALA A 46 -2.55 -2.37 10.37
C ALA A 46 -2.32 -3.89 10.31
N PHE A 47 -1.62 -4.39 9.28
CA PHE A 47 -1.22 -5.81 9.21
C PHE A 47 -0.17 -6.17 10.27
N ASP A 48 0.71 -5.25 10.61
CA ASP A 48 1.73 -5.42 11.66
C ASP A 48 1.13 -5.31 13.07
N GLY A 49 -0.08 -4.77 13.20
CA GLY A 49 -0.83 -4.70 14.46
C GLY A 49 -0.53 -3.46 15.29
N GLU A 50 -0.07 -2.37 14.67
CA GLU A 50 0.31 -1.14 15.36
C GLU A 50 -0.89 -0.33 15.91
N PHE A 51 -2.12 -0.65 15.49
CA PHE A 51 -3.34 -0.01 16.00
C PHE A 51 -4.19 -0.96 16.86
N SER A 52 -5.29 -0.43 17.41
CA SER A 52 -6.29 -1.26 18.08
C SER A 52 -6.89 -2.31 17.13
N ALA A 53 -7.31 -3.46 17.67
CA ALA A 53 -7.90 -4.55 16.87
C ALA A 53 -9.05 -4.06 15.97
N VAL A 54 -9.89 -3.13 16.47
CA VAL A 54 -10.98 -2.51 15.71
C VAL A 54 -10.44 -1.69 14.53
N LYS A 55 -9.43 -0.84 14.74
CA LYS A 55 -8.83 -0.03 13.65
C LYS A 55 -8.09 -0.92 12.65
N ASN A 56 -7.32 -1.91 13.11
CA ASN A 56 -6.63 -2.87 12.24
C ASN A 56 -7.62 -3.59 11.34
N ASN A 57 -8.68 -4.17 11.91
CA ASN A 57 -9.70 -4.85 11.14
C ASN A 57 -10.42 -3.93 10.17
N LYS A 58 -10.76 -2.70 10.56
CA LYS A 58 -11.38 -1.72 9.65
C LYS A 58 -10.50 -1.45 8.43
N LEU A 59 -9.22 -1.13 8.64
CA LEU A 59 -8.29 -0.83 7.55
C LEU A 59 -8.07 -2.04 6.63
N ILE A 60 -7.85 -3.24 7.19
CA ILE A 60 -7.66 -4.46 6.42
C ILE A 60 -8.93 -4.86 5.67
N TYR A 61 -10.10 -4.69 6.30
CA TYR A 61 -11.39 -4.93 5.68
C TYR A 61 -11.60 -4.02 4.47
N THR A 62 -11.41 -2.71 4.62
CA THR A 62 -11.50 -1.73 3.53
C THR A 62 -10.56 -2.07 2.39
N TYR A 63 -9.33 -2.49 2.68
CA TYR A 63 -8.41 -2.97 1.64
C TYR A 63 -8.89 -4.25 0.94
N CYS A 64 -9.54 -5.17 1.66
CA CYS A 64 -10.05 -6.39 1.03
C CYS A 64 -11.28 -6.11 0.16
N THR A 65 -12.14 -5.18 0.58
CA THR A 65 -13.37 -4.80 -0.15
C THR A 65 -13.14 -3.76 -1.25
N SER A 66 -11.97 -3.11 -1.28
CA SER A 66 -11.58 -2.25 -2.40
C SER A 66 -11.36 -3.05 -3.69
N CYS A 67 -11.11 -4.36 -3.59
CA CYS A 67 -11.14 -5.25 -4.75
C CYS A 67 -12.59 -5.53 -5.15
N HIS A 68 -12.97 -5.25 -6.40
CA HIS A 68 -14.34 -5.41 -6.93
C HIS A 68 -14.97 -6.78 -6.64
N ASN A 69 -14.16 -7.85 -6.54
CA ASN A 69 -14.62 -9.21 -6.29
C ASN A 69 -15.12 -9.46 -4.85
N HIS A 70 -15.03 -8.46 -3.96
CA HIS A 70 -15.39 -8.59 -2.54
C HIS A 70 -16.35 -7.50 -2.04
N LYS A 71 -17.13 -6.86 -2.92
CA LYS A 71 -18.02 -5.74 -2.55
C LYS A 71 -19.05 -6.11 -1.46
N GLU A 72 -19.51 -7.36 -1.44
CA GLU A 72 -20.46 -7.90 -0.45
C GLU A 72 -19.77 -8.74 0.65
N PHE A 73 -18.44 -8.63 0.77
CA PHE A 73 -17.69 -9.40 1.76
C PHE A 73 -18.03 -8.93 3.18
N ASN A 74 -18.36 -9.87 4.07
CA ASN A 74 -18.50 -9.64 5.51
C ASN A 74 -17.32 -10.32 6.23
N SER A 75 -16.43 -9.53 6.83
CA SER A 75 -15.24 -10.05 7.51
C SER A 75 -15.56 -10.88 8.76
N GLU A 76 -16.59 -10.54 9.50
CA GLU A 76 -16.95 -11.24 10.74
C GLU A 76 -17.47 -12.65 10.43
N GLN A 77 -18.44 -12.75 9.52
CA GLN A 77 -18.95 -14.03 9.04
C GLN A 77 -17.85 -14.88 8.40
N HIS A 78 -16.95 -14.25 7.63
CA HIS A 78 -15.81 -14.92 7.04
C HIS A 78 -14.90 -15.56 8.11
N VAL A 79 -14.51 -14.80 9.13
CA VAL A 79 -13.65 -15.30 10.20
C VAL A 79 -14.32 -16.43 10.98
N LEU A 80 -15.62 -16.29 11.31
CA LEU A 80 -16.38 -17.32 12.02
C LEU A 80 -16.39 -18.66 11.26
N LYS A 81 -16.55 -18.61 9.93
CA LYS A 81 -16.55 -19.80 9.06
C LYS A 81 -15.14 -20.40 8.90
N VAL A 82 -14.13 -19.56 8.72
CA VAL A 82 -12.78 -20.01 8.36
C VAL A 82 -11.98 -20.48 9.57
N ARG A 83 -12.15 -19.86 10.75
CA ARG A 83 -11.41 -20.22 11.98
C ARG A 83 -11.61 -21.68 12.40
N GLN A 84 -12.76 -22.27 12.09
CA GLN A 84 -13.08 -23.67 12.39
C GLN A 84 -12.18 -24.67 11.65
N LYS A 85 -11.57 -24.28 10.53
CA LYS A 85 -10.67 -25.13 9.73
C LYS A 85 -9.27 -25.27 10.34
N TYR A 86 -8.94 -24.39 11.28
CA TYR A 86 -7.64 -24.41 11.96
C TYR A 86 -7.71 -25.29 13.21
N LYS A 87 -6.62 -26.01 13.50
CA LYS A 87 -6.44 -26.78 14.74
C LYS A 87 -5.74 -25.94 15.81
N ARG A 88 -4.92 -24.97 15.41
CA ARG A 88 -4.13 -24.10 16.29
C ARG A 88 -5.00 -23.07 17.02
N LYS A 89 -4.79 -22.91 18.33
CA LYS A 89 -5.64 -22.10 19.23
C LYS A 89 -5.78 -20.65 18.78
N ILE A 90 -4.67 -19.99 18.41
CA ILE A 90 -4.69 -18.57 18.03
C ILE A 90 -5.58 -18.33 16.80
N PHE A 91 -5.51 -19.22 15.82
CA PHE A 91 -6.29 -19.14 14.58
C PHE A 91 -7.75 -19.54 14.79
N ARG A 92 -8.04 -20.43 15.75
CA ARG A 92 -9.43 -20.84 16.09
C ARG A 92 -10.20 -19.75 16.82
N ARG A 93 -9.51 -18.90 17.59
CA ARG A 93 -10.13 -17.92 18.48
C ARG A 93 -10.07 -16.48 17.96
N THR A 94 -9.25 -16.23 16.94
CA THR A 94 -9.08 -14.88 16.41
C THR A 94 -10.39 -14.27 15.90
N SER A 95 -10.49 -12.96 16.08
CA SER A 95 -11.44 -12.06 15.43
C SER A 95 -10.72 -11.13 14.44
N GLU A 96 -9.40 -11.23 14.30
CA GLU A 96 -8.58 -10.32 13.51
C GLU A 96 -8.15 -10.92 12.17
N CYS A 97 -8.27 -10.11 11.11
CA CYS A 97 -7.89 -10.49 9.75
C CYS A 97 -6.39 -10.80 9.66
N ARG A 98 -5.55 -10.03 10.37
CA ARG A 98 -4.08 -10.14 10.35
C ARG A 98 -3.54 -11.43 10.97
N THR A 99 -4.34 -12.15 11.77
CA THR A 99 -3.91 -13.45 12.28
C THR A 99 -3.74 -14.44 11.13
N CYS A 100 -4.68 -14.45 10.19
CA CYS A 100 -4.65 -15.33 9.03
C CYS A 100 -3.94 -14.70 7.82
N HIS A 101 -4.02 -13.39 7.66
CA HIS A 101 -3.49 -12.67 6.50
C HIS A 101 -2.28 -11.81 6.86
N TYR A 102 -1.35 -11.64 5.93
CA TYR A 102 -0.19 -10.78 6.10
C TYR A 102 0.22 -10.18 4.77
N LEU A 103 0.94 -9.07 4.82
CA LEU A 103 1.56 -8.50 3.63
C LEU A 103 2.96 -9.06 3.48
N GLU A 104 3.25 -9.58 2.30
CA GLU A 104 4.60 -9.92 1.88
C GLU A 104 5.13 -8.76 1.05
N LYS A 105 6.22 -8.15 1.52
CA LYS A 105 6.97 -7.14 0.78
C LYS A 105 7.88 -7.86 -0.22
N VAL A 106 7.68 -7.60 -1.51
CA VAL A 106 8.63 -8.00 -2.54
C VAL A 106 9.59 -6.83 -2.71
N TRP A 107 10.85 -7.01 -2.38
CA TRP A 107 11.85 -5.93 -2.31
C TRP A 107 12.00 -5.13 -3.61
N ASP A 108 11.67 -5.75 -4.75
CA ASP A 108 11.79 -5.18 -6.09
C ASP A 108 10.52 -4.49 -6.62
N LYS A 109 9.44 -4.46 -5.83
CA LYS A 109 8.17 -3.84 -6.24
C LYS A 109 7.62 -3.03 -5.07
N ASP A 110 7.17 -1.80 -5.33
CA ASP A 110 6.35 -1.00 -4.41
C ASP A 110 4.98 -1.64 -4.08
N HIS A 111 4.79 -2.91 -4.43
CA HIS A 111 3.57 -3.67 -4.29
C HIS A 111 3.75 -4.71 -3.20
N SER A 112 3.05 -4.51 -2.08
CA SER A 112 2.87 -5.55 -1.08
C SER A 112 1.72 -6.47 -1.49
N PHE A 113 1.95 -7.79 -1.48
CA PHE A 113 0.90 -8.76 -1.76
C PHE A 113 0.35 -9.36 -0.47
N ARG A 114 -0.98 -9.40 -0.36
CA ARG A 114 -1.64 -10.12 0.73
C ARG A 114 -1.47 -11.62 0.56
N LYS A 115 -0.80 -12.26 1.51
CA LYS A 115 -0.71 -13.72 1.66
C LYS A 115 -1.63 -14.20 2.78
N THR A 116 -1.80 -15.52 2.84
CA THR A 116 -2.66 -16.20 3.82
C THR A 116 -1.88 -17.35 4.44
N ARG A 117 -1.88 -17.42 5.77
CA ARG A 117 -1.44 -18.57 6.55
C ARG A 117 -2.51 -19.65 6.45
N ARG A 118 -2.51 -20.47 5.38
CA ARG A 118 -3.64 -21.36 5.08
C ARG A 118 -3.82 -22.45 6.15
N PRO A 119 -5.04 -22.98 6.38
CA PRO A 119 -5.30 -23.99 7.40
C PRO A 119 -4.38 -25.21 7.32
N LYS A 120 -4.16 -25.76 6.11
CA LYS A 120 -3.27 -26.91 5.91
C LYS A 120 -1.84 -26.63 6.40
N GLN A 121 -1.29 -25.47 6.07
CA GLN A 121 0.07 -25.08 6.44
C GLN A 121 0.19 -24.81 7.95
N VAL A 122 -0.75 -24.05 8.51
CA VAL A 122 -0.80 -23.75 9.94
C VAL A 122 -0.97 -25.03 10.78
N ASN A 123 -1.80 -25.96 10.33
CA ASN A 123 -2.02 -27.22 11.04
C ASN A 123 -0.76 -28.12 11.03
N ARG A 124 0.03 -28.10 9.95
CA ARG A 124 1.36 -28.74 9.90
C ARG A 124 2.39 -28.06 10.82
N GLY A 125 2.19 -26.79 11.14
CA GLY A 125 3.07 -26.02 12.00
C GLY A 125 4.06 -25.12 11.25
N ASP A 126 3.81 -24.86 9.97
CA ASP A 126 4.67 -24.02 9.12
C ASP A 126 4.81 -22.57 9.66
N PHE A 127 3.93 -22.16 10.58
CA PHE A 127 3.87 -20.81 11.15
C PHE A 127 4.17 -20.75 12.66
N ARG A 128 4.83 -21.76 13.24
CA ARG A 128 5.17 -21.76 14.69
C ARG A 128 5.93 -20.52 15.15
N LYS A 129 6.81 -19.95 14.32
CA LYS A 129 7.54 -18.71 14.66
C LYS A 129 6.59 -17.53 14.89
N PHE A 130 5.54 -17.42 14.07
CA PHE A 130 4.50 -16.40 14.22
C PHE A 130 3.68 -16.63 15.50
N GLU A 131 3.36 -17.90 15.81
CA GLU A 131 2.57 -18.25 17.00
C GLU A 131 3.25 -17.85 18.32
N LYS A 132 4.59 -17.70 18.36
CA LYS A 132 5.31 -17.29 19.58
C LYS A 132 5.11 -15.83 19.98
N ASN A 133 4.64 -15.00 19.05
CA ASN A 133 4.46 -13.56 19.26
C ASN A 133 3.02 -13.21 19.66
N TYR A 134 2.20 -14.21 19.98
CA TYR A 134 0.78 -14.13 20.33
C TYR A 134 0.49 -14.90 21.61
#